data_AF-A0AAE3KL59-F1
#
_entry.id   AF-A0AAE3KL59-F1
#
_cell.length_a   1.000
_cell.length_b   1.000
_cell.length_c   1.000
_cell.angle_alpha   90.00
_cell.angle_beta   90.00
_cell.angle_gamma   90.00
#
_symmetry.space_group_name_H-M   'P 1'
#
loop_
_entity.id
_entity.type
_entity.pdbx_description
1 polymer ?
#
loop_
_entity_poly.entity_id
_entity_poly.type
_entity_poly.pdbx_seq_one_letter_code
_entity_poly.pdbx_strand_id
1 'polypeptide(L)'
;MPKIIYKIRKPLILFPLTLCLILCLCLPWVSAQQPPKPKPQPWQIDGIVAAIDDSYPEVKGAAFGQLAKYEAQDLKAILKKPEDIAQKAVNILSDEKVNNYVRGSAASALSNLGEAGAKYAPDILNFLKRLTKRLSR
;
A
#
# COMPACT_ATOMS: atom_id res chain seq x y z
N MET A 1 9.74 -32.99 62.86
CA MET A 1 10.43 -32.10 61.90
C MET A 1 9.47 -30.99 61.46
N PRO A 2 9.88 -29.70 61.46
CA PRO A 2 8.96 -28.59 61.24
C PRO A 2 8.63 -28.42 59.74
N LYS A 3 7.35 -28.17 59.42
CA LYS A 3 6.89 -27.85 58.06
C LYS A 3 7.06 -26.35 57.82
N ILE A 4 7.94 -25.98 56.90
CA ILE A 4 8.17 -24.59 56.49
C ILE A 4 6.99 -24.12 55.63
N ILE A 5 6.26 -23.10 56.08
CA ILE A 5 5.16 -22.48 55.33
C ILE A 5 5.74 -21.32 54.50
N TYR A 6 5.76 -21.46 53.18
CA TYR A 6 6.22 -20.40 52.28
C TYR A 6 5.14 -19.30 52.12
N LYS A 7 5.43 -18.08 52.60
CA LYS A 7 4.56 -16.90 52.47
C LYS A 7 4.83 -16.22 51.11
N ILE A 8 3.94 -16.44 50.14
CA ILE A 8 4.03 -15.85 48.80
C ILE A 8 3.88 -14.33 48.88
N ARG A 9 4.94 -13.57 48.56
CA ARG A 9 4.88 -12.11 48.39
C ARG A 9 4.12 -11.80 47.09
N LYS A 10 2.90 -11.28 47.21
CA LYS A 10 1.97 -10.99 46.10
C LYS A 10 2.09 -9.62 45.36
N PRO A 11 3.14 -8.76 45.46
CA PRO A 11 3.12 -7.49 44.72
C PRO A 11 3.65 -7.57 43.28
N LEU A 12 4.47 -8.59 42.93
CA LEU A 12 5.15 -8.63 41.63
C LEU A 12 4.22 -9.02 40.45
N ILE A 13 3.12 -9.72 40.74
CA ILE A 13 2.16 -10.20 39.73
C ILE A 13 1.02 -9.19 39.52
N LEU A 14 0.72 -8.36 40.53
CA LEU A 14 -0.41 -7.43 40.47
C LEU A 14 -0.18 -6.32 39.45
N PHE A 15 1.05 -5.81 39.34
CA PHE A 15 1.41 -4.73 38.43
C PHE A 15 1.26 -5.09 36.93
N PRO A 16 1.81 -6.21 36.41
CA PRO A 16 1.59 -6.56 35.01
C PRO A 16 0.12 -6.92 34.73
N LEU A 17 -0.60 -7.45 35.72
CA LEU A 17 -2.02 -7.79 35.58
C LEU A 17 -2.88 -6.54 35.41
N THR A 18 -2.67 -5.50 36.23
CA THR A 18 -3.42 -4.24 36.10
C THR A 18 -3.07 -3.50 34.81
N LEU A 19 -1.79 -3.49 34.42
CA LEU A 19 -1.37 -2.92 33.13
C LEU A 19 -2.04 -3.62 31.95
N CYS A 20 -2.08 -4.96 31.95
CA CYS A 20 -2.71 -5.74 30.89
C CYS A 20 -4.23 -5.46 30.83
N LEU A 21 -4.88 -5.35 31.99
CA LEU A 21 -6.31 -5.10 32.09
C LEU A 21 -6.66 -3.66 31.63
N ILE A 22 -5.83 -2.67 31.94
CA ILE A 22 -5.96 -1.31 31.43
C ILE A 22 -5.74 -1.28 29.91
N LEU A 23 -4.74 -1.98 29.37
CA LEU A 23 -4.56 -2.08 27.92
C LEU A 23 -5.78 -2.70 27.22
N CYS A 24 -6.34 -3.78 27.77
CA CYS A 24 -7.54 -4.41 27.22
C CYS A 24 -8.80 -3.51 27.29
N LEU A 25 -8.90 -2.63 28.28
CA LEU A 25 -10.04 -1.70 28.45
C LEU A 25 -9.85 -0.35 27.73
N CYS A 26 -8.61 0.11 27.56
CA CYS A 26 -8.26 1.39 26.93
C CYS A 26 -8.03 1.27 25.42
N LEU A 27 -7.85 0.07 24.88
CA LEU A 27 -7.93 -0.14 23.44
C LEU A 27 -9.42 -0.15 23.06
N PRO A 28 -9.96 0.90 22.39
CA PRO A 28 -11.26 0.76 21.76
C PRO A 28 -11.21 -0.48 20.87
N TRP A 29 -12.26 -1.30 20.92
CA TRP A 29 -12.45 -2.42 20.00
C TRP A 29 -12.63 -1.85 18.59
N VAL A 30 -11.52 -1.50 17.93
CA VAL A 30 -11.52 -0.93 16.60
C VAL A 30 -11.61 -2.08 15.61
N SER A 31 -12.83 -2.35 15.16
CA SER A 31 -13.09 -3.09 13.92
C SER A 31 -13.32 -2.06 12.81
N ALA A 32 -12.29 -1.29 12.46
CA ALA A 32 -12.37 -0.36 11.33
C ALA A 32 -12.24 -1.16 10.03
N GLN A 33 -13.37 -1.38 9.35
CA GLN A 33 -13.38 -1.91 8.00
C GLN A 33 -13.11 -0.77 7.02
N GLN A 34 -12.18 -0.95 6.07
CA GLN A 34 -12.02 0.00 4.99
C GLN A 34 -13.32 0.05 4.18
N PRO A 35 -13.84 1.25 3.84
CA PRO A 35 -14.97 1.34 2.93
C PRO A 35 -14.60 0.63 1.62
N PRO A 36 -15.55 -0.08 0.99
CA PRO A 36 -15.30 -0.77 -0.26
C PRO A 36 -14.86 0.25 -1.32
N LYS A 37 -13.83 -0.10 -2.09
CA LYS A 37 -13.38 0.76 -3.20
C LYS A 37 -14.48 0.91 -4.25
N PRO A 38 -14.54 2.04 -4.96
CA PRO A 38 -15.52 2.26 -6.01
C PRO A 38 -15.36 1.23 -7.14
N LYS A 39 -16.46 0.88 -7.81
CA LYS A 39 -16.42 0.05 -9.02
C LYS A 39 -16.19 0.93 -10.26
N PRO A 40 -15.18 0.63 -11.09
CA PRO A 40 -14.89 1.43 -12.27
C PRO A 40 -15.95 1.24 -13.36
N GLN A 41 -16.37 2.35 -13.97
CA GLN A 41 -17.14 2.34 -15.22
C GLN A 41 -16.20 2.30 -16.43
N PRO A 42 -16.59 1.68 -17.57
CA PRO A 42 -15.73 1.59 -18.74
C PRO A 42 -15.20 2.95 -19.24
N TRP A 43 -16.06 3.97 -19.31
CA TRP A 43 -15.67 5.32 -19.76
C TRP A 43 -14.67 6.01 -18.80
N GLN A 44 -14.72 5.69 -17.50
CA GLN A 44 -13.75 6.23 -16.53
C GLN A 44 -12.37 5.63 -16.77
N ILE A 45 -12.33 4.32 -17.06
CA ILE A 45 -11.08 3.64 -17.39
C ILE A 45 -10.53 4.17 -18.71
N ASP A 46 -11.36 4.35 -19.74
CA ASP A 46 -10.91 4.90 -21.02
C ASP A 46 -10.31 6.31 -20.85
N GLY A 47 -10.95 7.18 -20.05
CA GLY A 47 -10.42 8.51 -19.74
C GLY A 47 -9.09 8.48 -18.97
N ILE A 48 -8.97 7.58 -17.99
CA ILE A 48 -7.70 7.39 -17.24
C ILE A 48 -6.61 6.89 -18.18
N VAL A 49 -6.90 5.89 -19.02
CA VAL A 49 -5.93 5.31 -19.96
C VAL A 49 -5.46 6.36 -20.97
N ALA A 50 -6.36 7.23 -21.45
CA ALA A 50 -5.97 8.35 -22.31
C ALA A 50 -5.00 9.32 -21.60
N ALA A 51 -5.24 9.64 -20.32
CA ALA A 51 -4.38 10.52 -19.54
C ALA A 51 -2.99 9.91 -19.21
N ILE A 52 -2.83 8.58 -19.27
CA ILE A 52 -1.52 7.92 -19.15
C ILE A 52 -0.61 8.24 -20.35
N ASP A 53 -1.20 8.55 -21.51
CA ASP A 53 -0.48 8.92 -22.74
C ASP A 53 -0.25 10.43 -22.89
N ASP A 54 -0.53 11.22 -21.85
CA ASP A 54 -0.30 12.67 -21.86
C ASP A 54 1.18 13.03 -22.05
N SER A 55 1.49 14.28 -22.35
CA SER A 55 2.88 14.74 -22.44
C SER A 55 3.49 15.05 -21.07
N TYR A 56 2.68 15.45 -20.09
CA TYR A 56 3.14 15.88 -18.77
C TYR A 56 3.21 14.71 -17.78
N PRO A 57 4.37 14.47 -17.13
CA PRO A 57 4.51 13.42 -16.13
C PRO A 57 3.51 13.50 -14.98
N GLU A 58 3.10 14.71 -14.59
CA GLU A 58 2.14 14.97 -13.52
C GLU A 58 0.76 14.42 -13.87
N VAL A 59 0.32 14.58 -15.11
CA VAL A 59 -0.96 14.06 -15.60
C VAL A 59 -0.93 12.53 -15.62
N LYS A 60 0.18 11.93 -16.07
CA LYS A 60 0.39 10.48 -16.01
C LYS A 60 0.35 9.97 -14.56
N GLY A 61 1.03 10.66 -13.65
CA GLY A 61 1.04 10.32 -12.22
C GLY A 61 -0.35 10.36 -11.62
N ALA A 62 -1.12 11.40 -11.92
CA ALA A 62 -2.51 11.50 -11.51
C ALA A 62 -3.35 10.34 -12.08
N ALA A 63 -3.18 10.01 -13.36
CA ALA A 63 -3.87 8.89 -13.99
C ALA A 63 -3.54 7.54 -13.33
N PHE A 64 -2.27 7.25 -13.07
CA PHE A 64 -1.85 6.07 -12.32
C PHE A 64 -2.41 6.06 -10.89
N GLY A 65 -2.39 7.20 -10.21
CA GLY A 65 -2.97 7.35 -8.88
C GLY A 65 -4.48 7.09 -8.86
N GLN A 66 -5.21 7.52 -9.89
CA GLN A 66 -6.65 7.21 -10.04
C GLN A 66 -6.87 5.73 -10.34
N LEU A 67 -6.06 5.12 -11.21
CA LEU A 67 -6.14 3.69 -11.50
C LEU A 67 -5.95 2.85 -10.23
N ALA A 68 -5.02 3.25 -9.36
CA ALA A 68 -4.75 2.59 -8.09
C ALA A 68 -5.89 2.69 -7.05
N LYS A 69 -6.95 3.49 -7.30
CA LYS A 69 -8.13 3.55 -6.42
C LYS A 69 -9.14 2.44 -6.65
N TYR A 70 -8.99 1.68 -7.73
CA TYR A 70 -9.86 0.53 -8.03
C TYR A 70 -9.25 -0.76 -7.49
N GLU A 71 -10.08 -1.79 -7.30
CA GLU A 71 -9.60 -3.13 -6.98
C GLU A 71 -9.02 -3.82 -8.22
N ALA A 72 -7.96 -4.61 -8.02
CA ALA A 72 -7.29 -5.32 -9.10
C ALA A 72 -8.25 -6.28 -9.85
N GLN A 73 -9.20 -6.88 -9.14
CA GLN A 73 -10.20 -7.79 -9.72
C GLN A 73 -11.16 -7.05 -10.66
N ASP A 74 -11.63 -5.87 -10.26
CA ASP A 74 -12.53 -5.05 -11.08
C ASP A 74 -11.81 -4.50 -12.32
N LEU A 75 -10.53 -4.13 -12.18
CA LEU A 75 -9.70 -3.69 -13.29
C LEU A 75 -9.43 -4.80 -14.31
N LYS A 76 -9.20 -6.05 -13.86
CA LYS A 76 -8.94 -7.21 -14.74
C LYS A 76 -10.07 -7.46 -15.74
N ALA A 77 -11.31 -7.16 -15.37
CA ALA A 77 -12.47 -7.36 -16.24
C ALA A 77 -12.64 -6.28 -17.31
N ILE A 78 -12.10 -5.07 -17.11
CA ILE A 78 -12.37 -3.89 -17.95
C ILE A 78 -11.13 -3.46 -18.75
N LEU A 79 -9.93 -3.64 -18.20
CA LEU A 79 -8.69 -3.28 -18.88
C LEU A 79 -8.44 -4.21 -20.07
N LYS A 80 -8.40 -3.62 -21.27
CA LYS A 80 -8.15 -4.36 -22.51
C LYS A 80 -6.70 -4.85 -22.64
N LYS A 81 -5.74 -4.09 -22.10
CA LYS A 81 -4.28 -4.36 -22.23
C LYS A 81 -3.51 -3.91 -20.97
N PRO A 82 -3.62 -4.63 -19.84
CA PRO A 82 -2.94 -4.25 -18.60
C PRO A 82 -1.41 -4.30 -18.71
N GLU A 83 -0.84 -5.09 -19.62
CA GLU A 83 0.60 -5.18 -19.87
C GLU A 83 1.19 -3.89 -20.43
N ASP A 84 0.51 -3.28 -21.41
CA ASP A 84 0.94 -2.00 -22.01
C ASP A 84 0.94 -0.89 -20.95
N ILE A 85 -0.09 -0.88 -20.08
CA ILE A 85 -0.21 0.08 -18.98
C ILE A 85 0.91 -0.14 -17.95
N ALA A 86 1.20 -1.41 -17.60
CA ALA A 86 2.29 -1.75 -16.71
C ALA A 86 3.65 -1.32 -17.29
N GLN A 87 3.86 -1.50 -18.59
CA GLN A 87 5.07 -1.04 -19.27
C GLN A 87 5.21 0.50 -19.23
N LYS A 88 4.12 1.24 -19.42
CA LYS A 88 4.13 2.71 -19.27
C LYS A 88 4.43 3.13 -17.83
N ALA A 89 3.88 2.43 -16.84
CA ALA A 89 4.11 2.70 -15.43
C ALA A 89 5.58 2.45 -15.04
N VAL A 90 6.21 1.37 -15.49
CA VAL A 90 7.63 1.11 -15.19
C VAL A 90 8.57 2.11 -15.86
N ASN A 91 8.21 2.62 -17.05
CA ASN A 91 8.97 3.68 -17.70
C ASN A 91 8.99 4.97 -16.85
N ILE A 92 7.84 5.35 -16.29
CA ILE A 92 7.74 6.49 -15.35
C ILE A 92 8.47 6.20 -14.04
N LEU A 93 8.33 4.98 -13.49
CA LEU A 93 8.99 4.57 -12.26
C LEU A 93 10.52 4.66 -12.34
N SER A 94 11.08 4.34 -13.50
CA SER A 94 12.52 4.31 -13.75
C SER A 94 13.12 5.67 -14.10
N ASP A 95 12.32 6.64 -14.53
CA ASP A 95 12.79 7.98 -14.86
C ASP A 95 13.14 8.80 -13.61
N GLU A 96 14.43 9.03 -13.37
CA GLU A 96 14.91 9.78 -12.20
C GLU A 96 14.62 11.28 -12.26
N LYS A 97 14.32 11.82 -13.45
CA LYS A 97 13.97 13.23 -13.63
C LYS A 97 12.53 13.51 -13.17
N VAL A 98 11.69 12.48 -13.12
CA VAL A 98 10.30 12.60 -12.70
C VAL A 98 10.21 12.69 -11.17
N ASN A 99 9.31 13.54 -10.69
CA ASN A 99 9.04 13.72 -9.27
C ASN A 99 8.73 12.37 -8.58
N ASN A 100 9.32 12.15 -7.39
CA ASN A 100 9.12 10.93 -6.59
C ASN A 100 7.64 10.62 -6.32
N TYR A 101 6.77 11.64 -6.20
CA TYR A 101 5.33 11.44 -6.01
C TYR A 101 4.68 10.76 -7.22
N VAL A 102 4.98 11.25 -8.42
CA VAL A 102 4.50 10.68 -9.70
C VAL A 102 5.01 9.24 -9.88
N ARG A 103 6.28 9.01 -9.55
CA ARG A 103 6.88 7.67 -9.56
C ARG A 103 6.21 6.74 -8.55
N GLY A 104 5.88 7.25 -7.36
CA GLY A 104 5.12 6.54 -6.34
C GLY A 104 3.74 6.13 -6.84
N SER A 105 3.02 7.03 -7.54
CA SER A 105 1.73 6.70 -8.16
C SER A 105 1.84 5.58 -9.19
N ALA A 106 2.89 5.58 -10.02
CA ALA A 106 3.15 4.50 -10.98
C ALA A 106 3.41 3.15 -10.27
N ALA A 107 4.19 3.15 -9.18
CA ALA A 107 4.40 1.96 -8.36
C ALA A 107 3.09 1.44 -7.74
N SER A 108 2.23 2.33 -7.23
CA SER A 108 0.91 1.96 -6.71
C SER A 108 0.01 1.36 -7.79
N ALA A 109 0.01 1.93 -9.00
CA ALA A 109 -0.74 1.37 -10.12
C ALA A 109 -0.25 -0.03 -10.51
N LEU A 110 1.06 -0.24 -10.59
CA LEU A 110 1.65 -1.56 -10.86
C LEU A 110 1.18 -2.62 -9.85
N SER A 111 1.14 -2.28 -8.56
CA SER A 111 0.64 -3.20 -7.53
C SER A 111 -0.82 -3.64 -7.76
N ASN A 112 -1.64 -2.79 -8.38
CA ASN A 112 -3.07 -3.04 -8.62
C ASN A 112 -3.37 -3.63 -10.01
N LEU A 113 -2.37 -3.77 -10.89
CA LEU A 113 -2.54 -4.40 -12.21
C LEU A 113 -2.47 -5.94 -12.17
N GLY A 114 -2.36 -6.54 -10.98
CA GLY A 114 -2.32 -7.99 -10.81
C GLY A 114 -1.09 -8.61 -11.49
N GLU A 115 -1.31 -9.66 -12.28
CA GLU A 115 -0.24 -10.41 -12.96
C GLU A 115 0.62 -9.55 -13.89
N ALA A 116 0.01 -8.55 -14.56
CA ALA A 116 0.74 -7.65 -15.46
C ALA A 116 1.74 -6.77 -14.70
N GLY A 117 1.35 -6.28 -13.52
CA GLY A 117 2.21 -5.45 -12.67
C GLY A 117 3.21 -6.25 -11.83
N ALA A 118 2.85 -7.47 -11.42
CA ALA A 118 3.70 -8.35 -10.61
C ALA A 118 5.05 -8.65 -11.29
N LYS A 119 5.10 -8.66 -12.62
CA LYS A 119 6.33 -8.82 -13.42
C LYS A 119 7.41 -7.78 -13.09
N TYR A 120 7.01 -6.60 -12.62
CA TYR A 120 7.88 -5.46 -12.30
C TYR A 120 8.14 -5.31 -10.78
N ALA A 121 7.86 -6.34 -9.98
CA ALA A 121 8.20 -6.33 -8.56
C ALA A 121 9.68 -5.97 -8.26
N PRO A 122 10.68 -6.42 -9.06
CA PRO A 122 12.07 -5.98 -8.88
C PRO A 122 12.26 -4.47 -9.05
N ASP A 123 11.60 -3.84 -10.04
CA ASP A 123 11.68 -2.40 -10.29
C ASP A 123 11.06 -1.60 -9.14
N ILE A 124 9.91 -2.04 -8.63
CA ILE A 124 9.25 -1.45 -7.46
C ILE A 124 10.19 -1.55 -6.25
N LEU A 125 10.79 -2.71 -5.99
CA LEU A 125 11.73 -2.89 -4.89
C LEU A 125 12.96 -1.97 -5.02
N ASN A 126 13.49 -1.83 -6.23
CA ASN A 126 14.63 -0.94 -6.50
C ASN A 126 14.28 0.54 -6.26
N PHE A 127 13.08 0.96 -6.66
CA PHE A 127 12.56 2.29 -6.36
C PHE A 127 12.46 2.54 -4.84
N LEU A 128 11.86 1.60 -4.09
CA LEU A 128 11.71 1.72 -2.64
C LEU A 128 13.06 1.81 -1.92
N LYS A 129 14.02 0.95 -2.27
CA LYS A 129 15.40 1.00 -1.73
C LYS A 129 16.05 2.37 -1.96
N ARG A 130 15.84 2.96 -3.14
CA ARG A 130 16.39 4.28 -3.49
C ARG A 130 15.78 5.39 -2.64
N LEU A 131 14.47 5.35 -2.41
CA LEU A 131 13.79 6.29 -1.51
C LEU A 131 14.35 6.21 -0.09
N THR A 132 14.48 5.00 0.46
CA THR A 132 15.03 4.81 1.81
C THR A 132 16.45 5.35 1.93
N LYS A 133 17.31 5.07 0.94
CA LYS A 133 18.70 5.58 0.91
C LYS A 133 18.78 7.11 0.83
N ARG A 134 17.80 7.76 0.20
CA ARG A 134 17.75 9.22 0.08
C ARG A 134 17.28 9.90 1.37
N LEU A 135 16.42 9.23 2.14
CA LEU A 135 15.93 9.72 3.43
C LEU A 135 16.94 9.50 4.58
N SER A 136 17.86 8.56 4.44
CA SER A 136 18.91 8.28 5.43
C SER A 136 20.18 9.12 5.25
N ARG A 137 20.14 10.15 4.40
CA ARG A 137 21.24 11.08 4.10
C ARG A 137 20.81 12.48 4.50
#